data_AF-A0A838FV81-F1
#
_entry.id   AF-A0A838FV81-F1
#
_cell.length_a   1.000
_cell.length_b   1.000
_cell.length_c   1.000
_cell.angle_alpha   90.00
_cell.angle_beta   90.00
_cell.angle_gamma   90.00
#
_symmetry.space_group_name_H-M   'P 1'
#
loop_
_entity.id
_entity.type
_entity.pdbx_description
1 polymer ?
#
loop_
_entity_poly.entity_id
_entity_poly.type
_entity_poly.pdbx_seq_one_letter_code
_entity_poly.pdbx_strand_id
1 'polypeptide(L)'
;MRLLLAALLGAVAMFTWEFVAHMFTPLGEAGISYLPNESTVSAALASAVGDRHGLYMFPTGGLTKESSGEEKQQGMERIMEEMKTNPSGLVLYKPAGTTFNFAKNLGVQFVTDFVKTFLAVWLLARTRLATFPGRVGFVVVVGVLAAVATNIPHWNWYGFPTGFTLANVIMEILGFFFAGLAIALVFKPAVTTP
;
A
#
# COMPACT_ATOMS: atom_id res chain seq x y z
N MET A 1 -14.16 -8.42 24.85
CA MET A 1 -15.22 -8.49 23.82
C MET A 1 -15.45 -7.17 23.08
N ARG A 2 -15.66 -6.03 23.76
CA ARG A 2 -15.93 -4.73 23.09
C ARG A 2 -14.85 -4.30 22.09
N LEU A 3 -13.57 -4.55 22.39
CA LEU A 3 -12.45 -4.24 21.49
C LEU A 3 -12.50 -5.05 20.19
N LEU A 4 -12.67 -6.37 20.29
CA LEU A 4 -12.73 -7.26 19.12
C LEU A 4 -13.95 -6.96 18.24
N LEU A 5 -15.11 -6.68 18.85
CA LEU A 5 -16.30 -6.27 18.12
C LEU A 5 -16.09 -4.95 17.37
N ALA A 6 -15.49 -3.95 18.04
CA ALA A 6 -15.19 -2.67 17.42
C ALA A 6 -14.20 -2.80 16.25
N ALA A 7 -13.16 -3.61 16.42
CA ALA A 7 -12.22 -3.93 15.34
C ALA A 7 -12.92 -4.60 14.16
N LEU A 8 -13.74 -5.62 14.41
CA LEU A 8 -14.48 -6.32 13.35
C LEU A 8 -15.41 -5.39 12.57
N LEU A 9 -16.18 -4.54 13.26
CA LEU A 9 -17.08 -3.58 12.60
C LEU A 9 -16.30 -2.49 11.85
N GLY A 10 -15.17 -2.04 12.40
CA GLY A 10 -14.24 -1.15 11.71
C GLY A 10 -13.71 -1.78 10.41
N ALA A 11 -13.30 -3.05 10.47
CA ALA A 11 -12.79 -3.80 9.33
C ALA A 11 -13.84 -3.95 8.23
N VAL A 12 -15.07 -4.30 8.58
CA VAL A 12 -16.19 -4.38 7.61
C VAL A 12 -16.42 -3.04 6.93
N ALA A 13 -16.44 -1.94 7.68
CA ALA A 13 -16.64 -0.60 7.12
C ALA A 13 -15.50 -0.19 6.18
N MET A 14 -14.25 -0.41 6.61
CA MET A 14 -13.04 -0.13 5.82
C MET A 14 -13.02 -0.95 4.54
N PHE A 15 -13.17 -2.27 4.65
CA PHE A 15 -13.17 -3.19 3.52
C PHE A 15 -14.25 -2.85 2.50
N THR A 16 -15.46 -2.51 2.97
CA THR A 16 -16.57 -2.12 2.08
C THR A 16 -16.22 -0.86 1.32
N TRP A 17 -15.66 0.15 1.99
CA TRP A 17 -15.21 1.36 1.32
C TRP A 17 -14.10 1.09 0.31
N GLU A 18 -13.04 0.39 0.71
CA GLU A 18 -11.89 0.12 -0.17
C GLU A 18 -12.31 -0.70 -1.40
N PHE A 19 -13.18 -1.70 -1.21
CA PHE A 19 -13.77 -2.46 -2.31
C PHE A 19 -14.56 -1.54 -3.26
N VAL A 20 -15.41 -0.67 -2.73
CA VAL A 20 -16.21 0.23 -3.56
C VAL A 20 -15.34 1.24 -4.30
N ALA A 21 -14.39 1.86 -3.59
CA ALA A 21 -13.47 2.83 -4.16
C ALA A 21 -12.62 2.22 -5.27
N HIS A 22 -12.11 1.00 -5.06
CA HIS A 22 -11.28 0.33 -6.05
C HIS A 22 -12.07 -0.17 -7.27
N MET A 23 -13.27 -0.74 -7.07
CA MET A 23 -14.01 -1.38 -8.17
C MET A 23 -14.92 -0.44 -8.95
N PHE A 24 -15.43 0.61 -8.31
CA PHE A 24 -16.53 1.43 -8.86
C PHE A 24 -16.22 2.93 -8.93
N THR A 25 -14.97 3.33 -8.70
CA THR A 25 -14.57 4.74 -8.85
C THR A 25 -13.28 4.86 -9.65
N PRO A 26 -12.99 6.05 -10.24
CA PRO A 26 -11.72 6.29 -10.94
C PRO A 26 -10.47 6.14 -10.05
N LEU A 27 -10.62 6.07 -8.72
CA LEU A 27 -9.49 5.87 -7.81
C LEU A 27 -8.80 4.51 -8.01
N GLY A 28 -9.54 3.48 -8.45
CA GLY A 28 -8.99 2.13 -8.63
C GLY A 28 -7.98 2.00 -9.77
N GLU A 29 -8.10 2.85 -10.80
CA GLU A 29 -7.25 2.83 -12.00
C GLU A 29 -6.39 4.09 -12.16
N ALA A 30 -6.51 5.05 -11.23
CA ALA A 30 -5.78 6.31 -11.28
C ALA A 30 -4.27 6.08 -11.37
N GLY A 31 -3.65 6.65 -12.41
CA GLY A 31 -2.20 6.56 -12.65
C GLY A 31 -1.71 5.21 -13.15
N ILE A 32 -2.61 4.27 -13.51
CA ILE A 32 -2.26 3.01 -14.17
C ILE A 32 -2.37 3.20 -15.68
N SER A 33 -1.34 2.75 -16.40
CA SER A 33 -1.31 2.75 -17.86
C SER A 33 -1.20 1.33 -18.40
N TYR A 34 -1.88 1.06 -19.51
CA TYR A 34 -1.67 -0.17 -20.28
C TYR A 34 -0.31 -0.14 -20.97
N LEU A 35 0.34 -1.31 -21.06
CA LEU A 35 1.66 -1.44 -21.66
C LEU A 35 1.55 -1.35 -23.20
N PRO A 36 2.16 -0.35 -23.85
CA PRO A 36 2.21 -0.32 -25.31
C PRO A 36 3.09 -1.45 -25.85
N ASN A 37 2.75 -1.98 -27.04
CA ASN A 37 3.47 -3.09 -27.68
C ASN A 37 3.62 -4.32 -26.76
N GLU A 38 2.56 -4.64 -26.02
CA GLU A 38 2.54 -5.66 -24.96
C GLU A 38 3.15 -7.00 -25.38
N SER A 39 2.86 -7.51 -26.59
CA SER A 39 3.39 -8.79 -27.07
C SER A 39 4.92 -8.78 -27.16
N THR A 40 5.51 -7.74 -27.74
CA THR A 40 6.95 -7.59 -27.90
C THR A 40 7.63 -7.41 -26.54
N VAL A 41 7.10 -6.52 -25.70
CA VAL A 41 7.70 -6.22 -24.40
C VAL A 41 7.60 -7.43 -23.46
N SER A 42 6.45 -8.12 -23.44
CA SER A 42 6.25 -9.31 -22.62
C SER A 42 7.14 -10.48 -23.04
N ALA A 43 7.33 -10.68 -24.36
CA ALA A 43 8.24 -11.71 -24.86
C ALA A 43 9.71 -11.43 -24.45
N ALA A 44 10.15 -10.17 -24.55
CA ALA A 44 11.48 -9.77 -24.12
C ALA A 44 11.69 -9.97 -22.60
N LEU A 45 10.70 -9.57 -21.79
CA LEU A 45 10.73 -9.79 -20.34
C LEU A 45 10.74 -11.28 -19.99
N ALA A 46 9.91 -12.10 -20.64
CA ALA A 46 9.89 -13.54 -20.42
C ALA A 46 11.24 -14.19 -20.78
N SER A 47 11.84 -13.78 -21.90
CA SER A 47 13.16 -14.28 -22.31
C SER A 47 14.29 -13.87 -21.35
N ALA A 48 14.23 -12.66 -20.77
CA ALA A 48 15.27 -12.15 -19.88
C ALA A 48 15.11 -12.65 -18.43
N VAL A 49 13.88 -12.70 -17.93
CA VAL A 49 13.57 -12.98 -16.52
C VAL A 49 13.23 -14.46 -16.28
N GLY A 50 12.68 -15.16 -17.28
CA GLY A 50 12.23 -16.55 -17.14
C GLY A 50 11.15 -16.70 -16.07
N ASP A 51 11.21 -17.77 -15.29
CA ASP A 51 10.18 -18.09 -14.29
C ASP A 51 10.31 -17.35 -12.94
N ARG A 52 11.15 -16.32 -12.88
CA ARG A 52 11.47 -15.63 -11.62
C ARG A 52 10.51 -14.47 -11.33
N HIS A 53 9.47 -14.74 -10.54
CA HIS A 53 8.64 -13.68 -9.95
C HIS A 53 9.47 -12.70 -9.10
N GLY A 54 9.27 -11.39 -9.28
CA GLY A 54 9.96 -10.41 -8.45
C GLY A 54 9.79 -8.96 -8.89
N LEU A 55 10.37 -8.08 -8.09
CA LEU A 55 10.53 -6.66 -8.39
C LEU A 55 11.97 -6.41 -8.86
N TYR A 56 12.10 -5.91 -10.09
CA TYR A 56 13.38 -5.66 -10.75
C TYR A 56 13.58 -4.17 -10.92
N MET A 57 14.80 -3.68 -10.67
CA MET A 57 15.20 -2.29 -10.90
C MET A 57 16.14 -2.21 -12.09
N PHE A 58 16.05 -1.15 -12.88
CA PHE A 58 16.96 -0.87 -13.98
C PHE A 58 17.22 0.64 -14.12
N PRO A 59 18.41 1.04 -14.60
CA PRO A 59 19.59 0.19 -14.79
C PRO A 59 20.17 -0.32 -13.47
N THR A 60 20.98 -1.38 -13.53
CA THR A 60 21.64 -1.96 -12.35
C THR A 60 23.11 -1.56 -12.22
N GLY A 61 23.70 -0.89 -13.23
CA GLY A 61 25.13 -0.58 -13.25
C GLY A 61 26.01 -1.83 -13.10
N GLY A 62 25.54 -3.00 -13.54
CA GLY A 62 26.23 -4.27 -13.37
C GLY A 62 26.41 -4.73 -11.92
N LEU A 63 25.71 -4.12 -10.95
CA LEU A 63 25.78 -4.51 -9.56
C LEU A 63 25.09 -5.86 -9.33
N THR A 64 25.71 -6.68 -8.48
CA THR A 64 25.14 -7.93 -7.96
C THR A 64 24.99 -7.82 -6.45
N LYS A 65 24.32 -8.80 -5.84
CA LYS A 65 24.20 -8.85 -4.36
C LYS A 65 25.55 -9.03 -3.67
N GLU A 66 26.54 -9.57 -4.38
CA GLU A 66 27.88 -9.87 -3.89
C GLU A 66 28.88 -8.74 -4.11
N SER A 67 28.47 -7.62 -4.74
CA SER A 67 29.39 -6.52 -5.06
C SER A 67 30.07 -5.93 -3.81
N SER A 68 31.38 -5.70 -3.92
CA SER A 68 32.20 -5.06 -2.88
C SER A 68 31.83 -3.58 -2.68
N GLY A 69 32.39 -2.93 -1.65
CA GLY A 69 32.15 -1.50 -1.39
C GLY A 69 32.60 -0.59 -2.54
N GLU A 70 33.75 -0.90 -3.14
CA GLU A 70 34.28 -0.16 -4.28
C GLU A 70 33.45 -0.40 -5.56
N GLU A 71 33.06 -1.65 -5.80
CA GLU A 71 32.20 -2.01 -6.94
C GLU A 71 30.83 -1.31 -6.83
N LYS A 72 30.27 -1.19 -5.62
CA LYS A 72 29.02 -0.44 -5.36
C LYS A 72 29.15 1.03 -5.73
N GLN A 73 30.26 1.67 -5.37
CA GLN A 73 30.50 3.07 -5.71
C GLN A 73 30.59 3.25 -7.24
N GLN A 74 31.43 2.46 -7.90
CA GLN A 74 31.59 2.53 -9.36
C GLN A 74 30.31 2.15 -10.12
N GLY A 75 29.54 1.19 -9.60
CA GLY A 75 28.25 0.80 -10.18
C GLY A 75 27.20 1.90 -10.03
N MET A 76 27.20 2.62 -8.91
CA MET A 76 26.29 3.76 -8.71
C MET A 76 26.59 4.91 -9.68
N GLU A 77 27.88 5.20 -9.93
CA GLU A 77 28.29 6.17 -10.95
C GLU A 77 27.81 5.76 -12.35
N ARG A 78 27.94 4.47 -12.69
CA ARG A 78 27.42 3.93 -13.95
C ARG A 78 25.90 4.03 -14.05
N ILE A 79 25.16 3.74 -12.98
CA ILE A 79 23.70 3.93 -12.92
C ILE A 79 23.35 5.39 -13.22
N MET A 80 24.00 6.34 -12.54
CA MET A 80 23.74 7.77 -12.74
C MET A 80 24.05 8.23 -14.17
N GLU A 81 25.09 7.68 -14.81
CA GLU A 81 25.40 7.99 -16.20
C GLU A 81 24.38 7.39 -17.17
N GLU A 82 24.05 6.10 -17.01
CA GLU A 82 23.06 5.41 -17.86
C GLU A 82 21.68 6.07 -17.78
N MET A 83 21.26 6.55 -16.60
CA MET A 83 19.98 7.24 -16.39
C MET A 83 19.87 8.59 -17.12
N LYS A 84 20.98 9.19 -17.58
CA LYS A 84 20.93 10.44 -18.35
C LYS A 84 20.36 10.24 -19.75
N THR A 85 20.53 9.05 -20.32
CA THR A 85 20.18 8.77 -21.72
C THR A 85 19.31 7.54 -21.92
N ASN A 86 19.17 6.68 -20.91
CA ASN A 86 18.37 5.46 -20.96
C ASN A 86 17.17 5.51 -20.00
N PRO A 87 16.08 4.79 -20.32
CA PRO A 87 14.98 4.58 -19.38
C PRO A 87 15.45 3.91 -18.09
N SER A 88 14.78 4.24 -17.00
CA SER A 88 15.00 3.64 -15.68
C SER A 88 13.67 3.43 -14.96
N GLY A 89 13.67 2.54 -13.97
CA GLY A 89 12.49 2.31 -13.14
C GLY A 89 12.45 0.93 -12.53
N LEU A 90 11.21 0.50 -12.22
CA LEU A 90 10.90 -0.78 -11.63
C LEU A 90 9.99 -1.61 -12.54
N VAL A 91 10.20 -2.93 -12.54
CA VAL A 91 9.31 -3.90 -13.18
C VAL A 91 8.87 -4.92 -12.13
N LEU A 92 7.56 -4.94 -11.83
CA LEU A 92 6.95 -6.04 -11.08
C LEU A 92 6.58 -7.16 -12.07
N TYR A 93 7.40 -8.20 -12.12
CA TYR A 93 7.25 -9.29 -13.07
C TYR A 93 6.56 -10.51 -12.43
N LYS A 94 5.59 -11.08 -13.15
CA LYS A 94 4.95 -12.36 -12.85
C LYS A 94 5.14 -13.28 -14.06
N PRO A 95 5.69 -14.48 -13.88
CA PRO A 95 5.93 -15.40 -14.99
C PRO A 95 4.63 -15.95 -15.57
N ALA A 96 4.74 -16.51 -16.78
CA ALA A 96 3.63 -17.16 -17.46
C ALA A 96 3.00 -18.25 -16.58
N GLY A 97 1.67 -18.39 -16.67
CA GLY A 97 0.92 -19.33 -15.82
C GLY A 97 0.63 -18.85 -14.40
N THR A 98 1.08 -17.66 -14.00
CA THR A 98 0.67 -17.06 -12.71
C THR A 98 -0.83 -16.76 -12.72
N THR A 99 -1.60 -17.48 -11.89
CA THR A 99 -3.05 -17.31 -11.81
C THR A 99 -3.45 -16.21 -10.83
N PHE A 100 -4.45 -15.41 -11.18
CA PHE A 100 -5.11 -14.49 -10.27
C PHE A 100 -6.15 -15.22 -9.42
N ASN A 101 -6.00 -15.21 -8.09
CA ASN A 101 -6.99 -15.77 -7.17
C ASN A 101 -7.73 -14.65 -6.45
N PHE A 102 -8.89 -14.28 -6.98
CA PHE A 102 -9.70 -13.18 -6.48
C PHE A 102 -10.15 -13.40 -5.03
N ALA A 103 -10.68 -14.58 -4.71
CA ALA A 103 -11.19 -14.90 -3.38
C ALA A 103 -10.09 -14.84 -2.30
N LYS A 104 -8.90 -15.36 -2.61
CA LYS A 104 -7.73 -15.25 -1.73
C LYS A 104 -7.36 -13.80 -1.48
N ASN A 105 -7.33 -12.97 -2.53
CA ASN A 105 -6.96 -11.56 -2.39
C ASN A 105 -7.98 -10.79 -1.52
N LEU A 106 -9.29 -11.04 -1.69
CA LEU A 106 -10.32 -10.46 -0.83
C LEU A 106 -10.16 -10.91 0.63
N GLY A 107 -9.86 -12.19 0.87
CA GLY A 107 -9.61 -12.71 2.22
C GLY A 107 -8.41 -12.06 2.89
N VAL A 108 -7.29 -11.90 2.16
CA VAL A 108 -6.09 -11.21 2.65
C VAL A 108 -6.38 -9.75 2.96
N GLN A 109 -7.13 -9.07 2.07
CA GLN A 109 -7.53 -7.67 2.28
C GLN A 109 -8.35 -7.53 3.57
N PHE A 110 -9.40 -8.33 3.74
CA PHE A 110 -10.25 -8.27 4.94
C PHE A 110 -9.46 -8.56 6.23
N VAL A 111 -8.58 -9.57 6.22
CA VAL A 111 -7.72 -9.87 7.38
C VAL A 111 -6.79 -8.70 7.70
N THR A 112 -6.23 -8.06 6.68
CA THR A 112 -5.36 -6.89 6.85
C THR A 112 -6.14 -5.71 7.43
N ASP A 113 -7.36 -5.45 6.96
CA ASP A 113 -8.22 -4.40 7.51
C ASP A 113 -8.65 -4.68 8.96
N PHE A 114 -8.88 -5.95 9.29
CA PHE A 114 -9.09 -6.36 10.68
C PHE A 114 -7.86 -6.09 11.55
N VAL A 115 -6.65 -6.38 11.08
CA VAL A 115 -5.41 -6.07 11.82
C VAL A 115 -5.24 -4.55 11.98
N LYS A 116 -5.39 -3.76 10.92
CA LYS A 116 -5.30 -2.28 10.96
C LYS A 116 -6.25 -1.70 12.02
N THR A 117 -7.52 -2.11 11.96
CA THR A 117 -8.57 -1.59 12.85
C THR A 117 -8.43 -2.13 14.27
N PHE A 118 -8.00 -3.37 14.46
CA PHE A 118 -7.65 -3.90 15.78
C PHE A 118 -6.56 -3.07 16.45
N LEU A 119 -5.47 -2.76 15.74
CA LEU A 119 -4.38 -1.92 16.25
C LEU A 119 -4.87 -0.51 16.56
N ALA A 120 -5.68 0.09 15.68
CA ALA A 120 -6.26 1.41 15.91
C ALA A 120 -7.15 1.46 17.18
N VAL A 121 -8.05 0.47 17.36
CA VAL A 121 -8.89 0.37 18.58
C VAL A 121 -8.03 0.09 19.81
N TRP A 122 -7.01 -0.76 19.70
CA TRP A 122 -6.09 -1.06 20.81
C TRP A 122 -5.34 0.18 21.28
N LEU A 123 -4.84 1.00 20.35
CA LEU A 123 -4.23 2.30 20.67
C LEU A 123 -5.26 3.27 21.25
N LEU A 124 -6.45 3.36 20.65
CA LEU A 124 -7.53 4.23 21.12
C LEU A 124 -7.93 3.91 22.57
N ALA A 125 -7.92 2.63 22.95
CA ALA A 125 -8.21 2.15 24.30
C ALA A 125 -7.21 2.67 25.36
N ARG A 126 -6.05 3.18 24.95
CA ARG A 126 -5.03 3.80 25.83
C ARG A 126 -5.16 5.31 25.93
N THR A 127 -6.15 5.90 25.27
CA THR A 127 -6.42 7.34 25.31
C THR A 127 -7.57 7.67 26.25
N ARG A 128 -7.74 8.96 26.58
CA ARG A 128 -8.89 9.50 27.31
C ARG A 128 -9.94 10.14 26.38
N LEU A 129 -9.95 9.79 25.09
CA LEU A 129 -10.82 10.40 24.10
C LEU A 129 -12.28 9.93 24.27
N ALA A 130 -13.07 10.74 25.00
CA ALA A 130 -14.45 10.42 25.36
C ALA A 130 -15.49 10.88 24.32
N THR A 131 -15.16 11.87 23.49
CA THR A 131 -16.11 12.40 22.49
C THR A 131 -16.11 11.54 21.22
N PHE A 132 -17.26 11.45 20.55
CA PHE A 132 -17.37 10.72 19.28
C PHE A 132 -16.42 11.29 18.21
N PRO A 133 -16.37 12.62 17.95
CA PRO A 133 -15.42 13.18 16.99
C PRO A 133 -13.96 12.95 17.38
N GLY A 134 -13.64 12.97 18.68
CA GLY A 134 -12.28 12.68 19.16
C GLY A 134 -11.82 11.26 18.80
N ARG A 135 -12.71 10.26 18.95
CA ARG A 135 -12.42 8.87 18.57
C ARG A 135 -12.28 8.69 17.06
N VAL A 136 -13.17 9.31 16.28
CA VAL A 136 -13.08 9.25 14.81
C VAL A 136 -11.79 9.91 14.34
N GLY A 137 -11.49 11.13 14.82
CA GLY A 137 -10.28 11.86 14.49
C GLY A 137 -9.01 11.09 14.84
N PHE A 138 -8.98 10.40 15.98
CA PHE A 138 -7.88 9.51 16.35
C PHE A 138 -7.64 8.41 15.30
N VAL A 139 -8.69 7.69 14.90
CA VAL A 139 -8.58 6.62 13.91
C VAL A 139 -8.16 7.16 12.53
N VAL A 140 -8.66 8.34 12.15
CA VAL A 140 -8.22 9.03 10.91
C VAL A 140 -6.74 9.37 10.97
N VAL A 141 -6.23 9.89 12.08
CA VAL A 141 -4.80 10.22 12.23
C VAL A 141 -3.93 8.95 12.13
N VAL A 142 -4.39 7.82 12.68
CA VAL A 142 -3.72 6.53 12.46
C VAL A 142 -3.66 6.18 10.97
N GLY A 143 -4.75 6.43 10.23
CA GLY A 143 -4.79 6.24 8.78
C GLY A 143 -3.88 7.18 8.00
N VAL A 144 -3.81 8.46 8.38
CA VAL A 144 -2.86 9.42 7.80
C VAL A 144 -1.43 8.96 8.02
N LEU A 145 -1.10 8.51 9.24
CA LEU A 145 0.22 7.97 9.54
C LEU A 145 0.55 6.76 8.65
N ALA A 146 -0.39 5.82 8.50
CA ALA A 146 -0.22 4.65 7.64
C ALA A 146 -0.01 5.06 6.17
N ALA A 147 -0.88 5.92 5.64
CA ALA A 147 -0.83 6.38 4.26
C ALA A 147 0.46 7.14 3.93
N VAL A 148 0.94 7.99 4.85
CA VAL A 148 2.20 8.71 4.68
C VAL A 148 3.38 7.74 4.75
N ALA A 149 3.38 6.80 5.69
CA ALA A 149 4.46 5.85 5.87
C ALA A 149 4.65 4.88 4.69
N THR A 150 3.59 4.61 3.91
CA THR A 150 3.62 3.66 2.79
C THR A 150 3.72 4.35 1.43
N ASN A 151 2.86 5.32 1.15
CA ASN A 151 2.71 5.88 -0.20
C ASN A 151 3.77 6.94 -0.53
N ILE A 152 4.17 7.76 0.45
CA ILE A 152 5.12 8.85 0.21
C ILE A 152 6.54 8.31 -0.07
N PRO A 153 7.06 7.31 0.65
CA PRO A 153 8.34 6.71 0.29
C PRO A 153 8.33 6.10 -1.11
N HIS A 154 7.26 5.42 -1.52
CA HIS A 154 7.18 4.85 -2.87
C HIS A 154 7.15 5.93 -3.96
N TRP A 155 6.38 7.00 -3.75
CA TRP A 155 6.38 8.15 -4.66
C TRP A 155 7.76 8.81 -4.75
N ASN A 156 8.41 9.06 -3.61
CA ASN A 156 9.69 9.77 -3.54
C ASN A 156 10.88 8.94 -4.04
N TRP A 157 10.99 7.68 -3.62
CA TRP A 157 12.17 6.84 -3.89
C TRP A 157 12.04 6.00 -5.15
N TYR A 158 10.82 5.63 -5.53
CA TYR A 158 10.57 4.70 -6.64
C TYR A 158 9.79 5.34 -7.79
N GLY A 159 9.41 6.62 -7.68
CA GLY A 159 8.81 7.37 -8.78
C GLY A 159 7.41 6.92 -9.15
N PHE A 160 6.64 6.36 -8.19
CA PHE A 160 5.23 6.02 -8.45
C PHE A 160 4.47 7.25 -8.95
N PRO A 161 3.54 7.13 -9.92
CA PRO A 161 2.83 8.28 -10.46
C PRO A 161 2.08 9.07 -9.37
N THR A 162 2.05 10.40 -9.48
CA THR A 162 1.35 11.26 -8.51
C THR A 162 -0.15 10.92 -8.43
N GLY A 163 -0.79 10.65 -9.57
CA GLY A 163 -2.21 10.24 -9.60
C GLY A 163 -2.46 8.93 -8.85
N PHE A 164 -1.60 7.93 -9.07
CA PHE A 164 -1.64 6.66 -8.36
C PHE A 164 -1.44 6.85 -6.85
N THR A 165 -0.42 7.62 -6.47
CA THR A 165 -0.08 7.88 -5.06
C THR A 165 -1.24 8.58 -4.34
N LEU A 166 -1.79 9.63 -4.94
CA LEU A 166 -2.90 10.38 -4.35
C LEU A 166 -4.15 9.52 -4.20
N ALA A 167 -4.47 8.70 -5.20
CA ALA A 167 -5.63 7.80 -5.12
C ALA A 167 -5.50 6.80 -3.97
N ASN A 168 -4.33 6.17 -3.80
CA ASN A 168 -4.08 5.25 -2.68
C ASN A 168 -4.14 5.95 -1.31
N VAL A 169 -3.54 7.14 -1.19
CA VAL A 169 -3.63 7.94 0.05
C VAL A 169 -5.08 8.28 0.41
N ILE A 170 -5.88 8.71 -0.58
CA ILE A 170 -7.30 9.03 -0.38
C ILE A 170 -8.09 7.78 0.03
N MET A 171 -7.91 6.66 -0.68
CA MET A 171 -8.59 5.41 -0.37
C MET A 171 -8.27 4.95 1.06
N GLU A 172 -7.00 5.00 1.47
CA GLU A 172 -6.56 4.58 2.80
C GLU A 172 -7.10 5.50 3.91
N ILE A 173 -6.97 6.83 3.77
CA ILE A 173 -7.48 7.78 4.77
C ILE A 173 -9.00 7.65 4.92
N LEU A 174 -9.73 7.53 3.81
CA LEU A 174 -11.19 7.34 3.87
C LEU A 174 -11.58 5.97 4.42
N GLY A 175 -10.79 4.92 4.17
CA GLY A 175 -10.97 3.62 4.83
C GLY A 175 -10.90 3.73 6.34
N PHE A 176 -9.89 4.44 6.86
CA PHE A 176 -9.77 4.72 8.29
C PHE A 176 -10.86 5.66 8.81
N PHE A 177 -11.36 6.59 8.00
CA PHE A 177 -12.51 7.42 8.36
C PHE A 177 -13.76 6.57 8.58
N PHE A 178 -14.13 5.70 7.62
CA PHE A 178 -15.29 4.81 7.76
C PHE A 178 -15.12 3.80 8.90
N ALA A 179 -13.92 3.25 9.08
CA ALA A 179 -13.61 2.44 10.24
C ALA A 179 -13.80 3.22 11.55
N GLY A 180 -13.31 4.45 11.60
CA GLY A 180 -13.42 5.36 12.74
C GLY A 180 -14.87 5.63 13.13
N LEU A 181 -15.75 5.84 12.15
CA LEU A 181 -17.19 5.97 12.39
C LEU A 181 -17.75 4.72 13.06
N ALA A 182 -17.51 3.53 12.50
CA ALA A 182 -18.00 2.27 13.06
C ALA A 182 -17.45 1.99 14.47
N ILE A 183 -16.14 2.19 14.66
CA ILE A 183 -15.46 2.01 15.95
C ILE A 183 -16.02 2.97 17.01
N ALA A 184 -16.16 4.25 16.67
CA ALA A 184 -16.57 5.27 17.63
C ALA A 184 -18.01 5.10 18.12
N LEU A 185 -18.87 4.41 17.35
CA LEU A 185 -20.24 4.07 17.74
C LEU A 185 -20.29 3.01 18.85
N VAL A 186 -19.42 2.00 18.79
CA VAL A 186 -19.50 0.81 19.67
C VAL A 186 -18.43 0.78 20.76
N PHE A 187 -17.34 1.54 20.60
CA PHE A 187 -16.23 1.57 21.54
C PHE A 187 -16.17 2.89 22.30
N LYS A 188 -16.22 2.80 23.63
CA LYS A 188 -16.01 3.91 24.57
C LYS A 188 -14.85 3.53 25.49
N PRO A 189 -13.71 4.25 25.45
CA PRO A 189 -12.62 4.05 26.39
C PRO A 189 -13.12 4.23 27.83
N ALA A 190 -12.54 3.48 28.78
CA ALA A 190 -12.87 3.66 30.18
C ALA A 190 -12.40 5.06 30.63
N VAL A 191 -13.35 5.90 31.04
CA VAL A 191 -13.02 7.15 31.73
C VAL A 191 -12.70 6.74 33.17
N THR A 192 -11.43 6.65 33.53
CA THR A 192 -11.04 6.62 34.94
C THR A 192 -11.30 8.01 35.50
N THR A 193 -12.33 8.15 36.33
CA THR A 193 -12.51 9.33 37.20
C THR A 193 -11.24 9.48 38.07
N PRO A 194 -10.70 10.70 38.23
CA PRO A 194 -9.58 10.95 39.13
C PRO A 194 -9.95 10.63 40.58
#